data_AF-A0A399RDC4-F1
#
_entry.id   AF-A0A399RDC4-F1
#
_cell.length_a   1.000
_cell.length_b   1.000
_cell.length_c   1.000
_cell.angle_alpha   90.00
_cell.angle_beta   90.00
_cell.angle_gamma   90.00
#
_symmetry.space_group_name_H-M   'P 1'
#
loop_
_entity.id
_entity.type
_entity.pdbx_description
1 polymer ?
#
loop_
_entity_poly.entity_id
_entity_poly.type
_entity_poly.pdbx_seq_one_letter_code
_entity_poly.pdbx_strand_id
1 'polypeptide(L)'
;MAGMPLGRMLKVRALETALRTGETFERAAACARVSASTAKTWAAWLGIRKGDLLAETPEARLERHGAWALTLAGLNRLDEAAAWEGEARKLETALARIGKRADMTVAPEPGEAAAIAFLQRVESTLPEGAGPMAAWCAVQDYFSLLMNAGARLEPDGRASWPCGVPADLPVTPEWLPCDPWSVEDGAAWEREVGQAIQWL
;
A
#
# COMPACT_ATOMS: atom_id res chain seq x y z
N MET A 1 -43.90 4.63 -2.20
CA MET A 1 -42.72 4.11 -2.94
C MET A 1 -41.73 5.24 -3.16
N ALA A 2 -40.92 5.57 -2.14
CA ALA A 2 -40.00 6.70 -2.19
C ALA A 2 -38.69 6.33 -2.90
N GLY A 3 -38.58 6.77 -4.16
CA GLY A 3 -37.41 7.45 -4.71
C GLY A 3 -36.07 6.70 -4.76
N MET A 4 -35.93 5.83 -5.76
CA MET A 4 -34.61 5.51 -6.33
C MET A 4 -33.90 6.83 -6.65
N PRO A 5 -32.61 7.02 -6.27
CA PRO A 5 -31.86 8.24 -6.57
C PRO A 5 -31.49 8.30 -8.07
N LEU A 6 -32.47 8.04 -8.92
CA LEU A 6 -32.46 8.24 -10.36
C LEU A 6 -32.07 9.70 -10.60
N GLY A 7 -30.99 9.90 -11.36
CA GLY A 7 -30.36 11.18 -11.64
C GLY A 7 -29.26 11.60 -10.66
N ARG A 8 -28.90 10.79 -9.65
CA ARG A 8 -27.91 11.18 -8.61
C ARG A 8 -26.81 10.14 -8.39
N MET A 9 -26.49 9.33 -9.38
CA MET A 9 -25.57 8.19 -9.20
C MET A 9 -24.14 8.58 -8.83
N LEU A 10 -23.63 9.72 -9.32
CA LEU A 10 -22.33 10.24 -8.89
C LEU A 10 -22.32 10.60 -7.40
N LYS A 11 -23.46 11.07 -6.87
CA LYS A 11 -23.60 11.36 -5.43
C LYS A 11 -23.70 10.08 -4.61
N VAL A 12 -24.39 9.07 -5.13
CA VAL A 12 -24.44 7.73 -4.52
C VAL A 12 -23.05 7.12 -4.45
N ARG A 13 -22.25 7.23 -5.52
CA ARG A 13 -20.85 6.80 -5.55
C ARG A 13 -20.00 7.55 -4.52
N ALA A 14 -20.07 8.88 -4.50
CA ALA A 14 -19.31 9.69 -3.54
C ALA A 14 -19.67 9.33 -2.09
N LEU A 15 -20.95 9.06 -1.84
CA LEU A 15 -21.46 8.61 -0.54
C LEU A 15 -20.93 7.21 -0.20
N GLU A 16 -21.00 6.26 -1.14
CA GLU A 16 -20.51 4.90 -0.96
C GLU A 16 -19.01 4.88 -0.67
N THR A 17 -18.21 5.57 -1.49
CA THR A 17 -16.76 5.67 -1.31
C THR A 17 -16.44 6.22 0.08
N ALA A 18 -17.03 7.35 0.47
CA ALA A 18 -16.75 7.96 1.77
C ALA A 18 -17.17 7.06 2.96
N LEU A 19 -18.35 6.44 2.90
CA LEU A 19 -18.80 5.54 3.98
C LEU A 19 -17.91 4.29 4.08
N ARG A 20 -17.46 3.73 2.95
CA ARG A 20 -16.59 2.56 2.95
C ARG A 20 -15.12 2.86 3.30
N THR A 21 -14.66 4.10 3.15
CA THR A 21 -13.36 4.58 3.72
C THR A 21 -13.46 4.89 5.22
N GLY A 22 -14.57 4.54 5.87
CA GLY A 22 -14.73 4.69 7.33
C GLY A 22 -15.25 6.05 7.78
N GLU A 23 -15.61 6.95 6.86
CA GLU A 23 -16.13 8.27 7.22
C GLU A 23 -17.48 8.20 7.95
N THR A 24 -17.80 9.24 8.72
CA THR A 24 -19.14 9.38 9.33
C THR A 24 -20.20 9.70 8.27
N PHE A 25 -21.47 9.44 8.59
CA PHE A 25 -22.57 9.79 7.68
C PHE A 25 -22.61 11.28 7.38
N GLU A 26 -22.23 12.12 8.34
CA GLU A 26 -22.17 13.57 8.21
C GLU A 26 -21.09 14.00 7.21
N ARG A 27 -19.88 13.43 7.31
CA ARG A 27 -18.80 13.70 6.34
C ARG A 27 -19.10 13.12 4.97
N ALA A 28 -19.60 11.89 4.90
CA ALA A 28 -19.94 11.24 3.65
C ALA A 28 -21.08 11.97 2.91
N ALA A 29 -22.08 12.48 3.64
CA ALA A 29 -23.15 13.30 3.08
C ALA A 29 -22.62 14.64 2.52
N ALA A 30 -21.67 15.28 3.22
CA ALA A 30 -21.02 16.50 2.75
C ALA A 30 -20.26 16.26 1.44
N CYS A 31 -19.45 15.18 1.36
CA CYS A 31 -18.75 14.78 0.13
C CYS A 31 -19.71 14.54 -1.04
N ALA A 32 -20.82 13.85 -0.78
CA ALA A 32 -21.85 13.57 -1.77
C ALA A 32 -22.79 14.75 -2.08
N ARG A 33 -22.65 15.89 -1.37
CA ARG A 33 -23.52 17.07 -1.46
C ARG A 33 -25.01 16.69 -1.34
N VAL A 34 -25.33 15.94 -0.27
CA VAL A 34 -26.68 15.54 0.14
C VAL A 34 -26.86 15.75 1.64
N SER A 35 -28.10 15.68 2.15
CA SER A 35 -28.33 15.73 3.60
C SER A 35 -27.89 14.43 4.28
N ALA A 36 -27.50 14.50 5.56
CA ALA A 36 -27.17 13.31 6.35
C ALA A 36 -28.35 12.32 6.47
N SER A 37 -29.60 12.82 6.51
CA SER A 37 -30.79 11.97 6.46
C SER A 37 -30.91 11.21 5.13
N THR A 38 -30.63 11.87 4.00
CA THR A 38 -30.62 11.25 2.67
C THR A 38 -29.52 10.20 2.57
N ALA A 39 -28.33 10.49 3.10
CA ALA A 39 -27.21 9.56 3.16
C ALA A 39 -27.53 8.27 3.92
N LYS A 40 -28.15 8.37 5.11
CA LYS A 40 -28.57 7.21 5.91
C LYS A 40 -29.61 6.36 5.16
N THR A 41 -30.62 7.00 4.58
CA THR A 41 -31.66 6.31 3.79
C THR A 41 -31.07 5.58 2.59
N TRP A 42 -30.19 6.23 1.83
CA TRP A 42 -29.55 5.62 0.66
C TRP A 42 -28.63 4.48 1.07
N ALA A 43 -27.85 4.63 2.13
CA ALA A 43 -26.95 3.58 2.59
C ALA A 43 -27.70 2.34 3.06
N ALA A 44 -28.76 2.51 3.86
CA ALA A 44 -29.60 1.40 4.31
C ALA A 44 -30.26 0.68 3.13
N TRP A 45 -30.76 1.42 2.16
CA TRP A 45 -31.48 0.84 1.03
C TRP A 45 -30.58 0.16 0.00
N LEU A 46 -29.40 0.72 -0.26
CA LEU A 46 -28.41 0.18 -1.19
C LEU A 46 -27.43 -0.81 -0.53
N GLY A 47 -27.63 -1.12 0.76
CA GLY A 47 -26.77 -2.02 1.52
C GLY A 47 -25.32 -1.52 1.68
N ILE A 48 -25.10 -0.21 1.61
CA ILE A 48 -23.77 0.40 1.79
C ILE A 48 -23.40 0.32 3.27
N ARG A 49 -22.47 -0.59 3.60
CA ARG A 49 -21.94 -0.74 4.96
C ARG A 49 -20.76 0.21 5.18
N LYS A 50 -20.70 0.77 6.39
CA LYS A 50 -19.52 1.50 6.87
C LYS A 50 -18.42 0.48 7.21
N GLY A 51 -17.23 0.65 6.67
CA GLY A 51 -16.09 -0.25 6.94
C GLY A 51 -15.43 -0.81 5.67
N ASP A 52 -14.18 -1.20 5.85
CA ASP A 52 -13.03 -1.03 4.95
C ASP A 52 -13.16 -1.43 3.47
N LEU A 53 -12.89 -0.47 2.59
CA LEU A 53 -12.45 -0.72 1.20
C LEU A 53 -11.17 -1.58 1.10
N LEU A 54 -10.45 -1.81 2.20
CA LEU A 54 -9.29 -2.70 2.26
C LEU A 54 -9.65 -4.18 2.04
N ALA A 55 -10.92 -4.58 2.19
CA ALA A 55 -11.36 -5.94 1.91
C ALA A 55 -11.90 -6.15 0.47
N GLU A 56 -12.21 -5.08 -0.27
CA GLU A 56 -12.69 -5.19 -1.66
C GLU A 56 -11.49 -5.23 -2.59
N THR A 57 -11.24 -6.39 -3.22
CA THR A 57 -10.16 -6.52 -4.20
C THR A 57 -10.41 -5.61 -5.40
N PRO A 58 -9.36 -5.14 -6.09
CA PRO A 58 -9.51 -4.35 -7.31
C PRO A 58 -10.38 -5.01 -8.38
N GLU A 59 -10.36 -6.34 -8.47
CA GLU A 59 -11.17 -7.16 -9.39
C GLU A 59 -12.65 -7.11 -9.03
N ALA A 60 -12.99 -7.30 -7.75
CA ALA A 60 -14.36 -7.17 -7.26
C ALA A 60 -14.92 -5.75 -7.50
N ARG A 61 -14.06 -4.73 -7.41
CA ARG A 61 -14.43 -3.35 -7.74
C ARG A 61 -14.67 -3.15 -9.24
N LEU A 62 -13.84 -3.75 -10.09
CA LEU A 62 -13.99 -3.73 -11.55
C LEU A 62 -15.31 -4.38 -11.97
N GLU A 63 -15.59 -5.59 -11.50
CA GLU A 63 -16.83 -6.32 -11.79
C GLU A 63 -18.07 -5.51 -11.38
N ARG A 64 -18.03 -4.91 -10.19
CA ARG A 64 -19.10 -4.06 -9.71
C ARG A 64 -19.30 -2.86 -10.63
N HIS A 65 -18.26 -2.10 -10.96
CA HIS A 65 -18.38 -0.96 -11.87
C HIS A 65 -18.95 -1.36 -13.25
N GLY A 66 -18.53 -2.51 -13.79
CA GLY A 66 -19.09 -3.08 -15.02
C GLY A 66 -20.58 -3.42 -14.90
N ALA A 67 -21.00 -4.07 -13.81
CA ALA A 67 -22.40 -4.39 -13.55
C ALA A 67 -23.28 -3.14 -13.44
N TRP A 68 -22.78 -2.07 -12.81
CA TRP A 68 -23.47 -0.78 -12.74
C TRP A 68 -23.60 -0.11 -14.10
N ALA A 69 -22.54 -0.13 -14.92
CA ALA A 69 -22.57 0.40 -16.29
C ALA A 69 -23.62 -0.31 -17.15
N LEU A 70 -23.64 -1.66 -17.13
CA LEU A 70 -24.62 -2.47 -17.86
C LEU A 70 -26.06 -2.21 -17.39
N THR A 71 -26.27 -2.14 -16.07
CA THR A 71 -27.59 -1.87 -15.49
C THR A 71 -28.10 -0.49 -15.91
N LEU A 72 -27.24 0.53 -15.92
CA LEU A 72 -27.61 1.89 -16.33
C LEU A 72 -27.86 2.00 -17.84
N ALA A 73 -27.08 1.28 -18.65
CA ALA A 73 -27.30 1.19 -20.09
C ALA A 73 -28.66 0.53 -20.40
N GLY A 74 -29.02 -0.54 -19.69
CA GLY A 74 -30.33 -1.20 -19.82
C GLY A 74 -31.51 -0.30 -19.41
N LEU A 75 -31.27 0.71 -18.57
CA LEU A 75 -32.23 1.76 -18.21
C LEU A 75 -32.17 2.99 -19.15
N ASN A 76 -31.44 2.90 -20.26
CA ASN A 76 -31.21 3.97 -21.24
C ASN A 76 -30.58 5.25 -20.65
N ARG A 77 -29.76 5.11 -19.60
CA ARG A 77 -29.05 6.22 -18.95
C ARG A 77 -27.60 6.25 -19.41
N LEU A 78 -27.42 6.51 -20.70
CA LEU A 78 -26.18 6.28 -21.43
C LEU A 78 -25.01 7.14 -20.93
N ASP A 79 -25.23 8.40 -20.56
CA ASP A 79 -24.17 9.27 -20.04
C ASP A 79 -23.60 8.75 -18.70
N GLU A 80 -24.46 8.19 -17.86
CA GLU A 80 -24.06 7.63 -16.57
C GLU A 80 -23.43 6.25 -16.73
N ALA A 81 -23.95 5.43 -17.66
CA ALA A 81 -23.32 4.18 -18.03
C ALA A 81 -21.89 4.41 -18.54
N ALA A 82 -21.68 5.39 -19.42
CA ALA A 82 -20.37 5.76 -19.94
C ALA A 82 -19.41 6.26 -18.85
N ALA A 83 -19.92 7.00 -17.86
CA ALA A 83 -19.12 7.43 -16.71
C ALA A 83 -18.63 6.23 -15.88
N TRP A 84 -19.49 5.22 -15.64
CA TRP A 84 -19.10 4.01 -14.91
C TRP A 84 -18.19 3.10 -15.72
N GLU A 85 -18.42 2.98 -17.02
CA GLU A 85 -17.56 2.24 -17.94
C GLU A 85 -16.15 2.86 -18.01
N GLY A 86 -16.06 4.19 -18.07
CA GLY A 86 -14.78 4.89 -18.03
C GLY A 86 -13.99 4.61 -16.74
N GLU A 87 -14.67 4.46 -15.61
CA GLU A 87 -14.03 4.14 -14.33
C GLU A 87 -13.64 2.67 -14.22
N ALA A 88 -14.45 1.75 -14.76
CA ALA A 88 -14.08 0.34 -14.93
C ALA A 88 -12.81 0.23 -15.79
N ARG A 89 -12.76 0.92 -16.92
CA ARG A 89 -11.63 0.89 -17.86
C ARG A 89 -10.33 1.44 -17.27
N LYS A 90 -10.41 2.47 -16.42
CA LYS A 90 -9.25 2.99 -15.66
C LYS A 90 -8.71 1.93 -14.71
N LEU A 91 -9.58 1.24 -13.98
CA LEU A 91 -9.21 0.15 -13.07
C LEU A 91 -8.61 -1.03 -13.83
N GLU A 92 -9.23 -1.44 -14.93
CA GLU A 92 -8.74 -2.50 -15.81
C GLU A 92 -7.35 -2.18 -16.36
N THR A 93 -7.11 -0.93 -16.79
CA THR A 93 -5.80 -0.49 -17.28
C THR A 93 -4.75 -0.51 -16.15
N ALA A 94 -5.12 -0.10 -14.94
CA ALA A 94 -4.23 -0.14 -13.78
C ALA A 94 -3.89 -1.59 -13.40
N LEU A 95 -4.89 -2.48 -13.39
CA LEU A 95 -4.72 -3.91 -13.12
C LEU A 95 -3.86 -4.58 -14.19
N ALA A 96 -4.09 -4.30 -15.47
CA ALA A 96 -3.26 -4.81 -16.56
C ALA A 96 -1.82 -4.31 -16.45
N ARG A 97 -1.58 -3.08 -15.97
CA ARG A 97 -0.21 -2.57 -15.71
C ARG A 97 0.46 -3.26 -14.52
N ILE A 98 -0.29 -3.55 -13.46
CA ILE A 98 0.21 -4.27 -12.28
C ILE A 98 0.48 -5.73 -12.65
N GLY A 99 -0.46 -6.39 -13.33
CA GLY A 99 -0.30 -7.73 -13.88
C GLY A 99 0.88 -7.82 -14.83
N LYS A 100 1.04 -6.86 -15.76
CA LYS A 100 2.22 -6.80 -16.64
C LYS A 100 3.53 -6.58 -15.87
N ARG A 101 3.53 -5.86 -14.74
CA ARG A 101 4.71 -5.73 -13.87
C ARG A 101 5.00 -7.02 -13.11
N ALA A 102 3.97 -7.77 -12.72
CA ALA A 102 4.10 -9.07 -12.08
C ALA A 102 4.52 -10.17 -13.07
N ASP A 103 4.03 -10.11 -14.32
CA ASP A 103 4.33 -11.03 -15.43
C ASP A 103 5.64 -10.69 -16.14
N MET A 104 6.15 -9.47 -15.96
CA MET A 104 7.52 -9.13 -16.34
C MET A 104 8.47 -9.81 -15.34
N THR A 105 8.72 -11.11 -15.58
CA THR A 105 9.97 -11.79 -15.21
C THR A 105 11.13 -11.14 -15.98
N VAL A 106 11.38 -9.87 -15.71
CA VAL A 106 12.70 -9.28 -15.92
C VAL A 106 13.53 -9.90 -14.81
N ALA A 107 14.67 -10.52 -15.14
CA ALA A 107 15.62 -10.91 -14.10
C ALA A 107 15.81 -9.68 -13.21
N PRO A 108 15.61 -9.79 -11.88
CA PRO A 108 15.65 -8.63 -11.01
C PRO A 108 16.93 -7.85 -11.32
N GLU A 109 16.80 -6.52 -11.45
CA GLU A 109 17.97 -5.66 -11.62
C GLU A 109 19.00 -6.07 -10.54
N PRO A 110 20.32 -6.08 -10.81
CA PRO A 110 21.29 -6.63 -9.87
C PRO A 110 21.13 -6.14 -8.42
N GLY A 111 20.67 -4.90 -8.22
CA GLY A 111 20.32 -4.34 -6.91
C GLY A 111 19.02 -4.89 -6.30
N GLU A 112 17.98 -5.13 -7.09
CA GLU A 112 16.75 -5.81 -6.66
C GLU A 112 17.03 -7.26 -6.25
N ALA A 113 17.89 -7.97 -6.99
CA ALA A 113 18.32 -9.33 -6.63
C ALA A 113 19.07 -9.34 -5.29
N ALA A 114 19.93 -8.35 -5.06
CA ALA A 114 20.64 -8.16 -3.80
C ALA A 114 19.68 -7.85 -2.63
N ALA A 115 18.70 -6.98 -2.83
CA ALA A 115 17.68 -6.67 -1.83
C ALA A 115 16.82 -7.89 -1.46
N ILE A 116 16.40 -8.69 -2.46
CA ILE A 116 15.66 -9.93 -2.23
C ILE A 116 16.51 -10.92 -1.43
N ALA A 117 17.76 -11.16 -1.83
CA ALA A 117 18.66 -12.08 -1.13
C ALA A 117 18.96 -11.62 0.31
N PHE A 118 19.07 -10.31 0.52
CA PHE A 118 19.26 -9.71 1.84
C PHE A 118 18.02 -9.90 2.72
N LEU A 119 16.82 -9.59 2.23
CA LEU A 119 15.58 -9.81 2.99
C LEU A 119 15.33 -11.29 3.31
N GLN A 120 15.68 -12.21 2.40
CA GLN A 120 15.62 -13.65 2.67
C GLN A 120 16.57 -14.07 3.79
N ARG A 121 17.77 -13.46 3.87
CA ARG A 121 18.71 -13.70 4.97
C ARG A 121 18.13 -13.20 6.29
N VAL A 122 17.55 -12.00 6.32
CA VAL A 122 16.89 -11.46 7.50
C VAL A 122 15.72 -12.36 7.92
N GLU A 123 14.87 -12.77 6.97
CA GLU A 123 13.75 -13.68 7.22
C GLU A 123 14.19 -14.99 7.86
N SER A 124 15.33 -15.55 7.44
CA SER A 124 15.87 -16.80 8.01
C SER A 124 16.26 -16.71 9.49
N THR A 125 16.41 -15.50 10.03
CA THR A 125 16.69 -15.24 11.45
C THR A 125 15.43 -14.97 12.28
N LEU A 126 14.27 -14.85 11.62
CA LEU A 126 12.99 -14.57 12.26
C LEU A 126 12.21 -15.87 12.54
N PRO A 127 11.19 -15.83 13.42
CA PRO A 127 10.31 -16.97 13.63
C PRO A 127 9.69 -17.49 12.34
N GLU A 128 9.53 -18.81 12.25
CA GLU A 128 8.98 -19.47 11.07
C GLU A 128 7.60 -18.89 10.69
N GLY A 129 7.45 -18.48 9.42
CA GLY A 129 6.22 -17.87 8.90
C GLY A 129 6.11 -16.35 9.04
N ALA A 130 7.14 -15.64 9.50
CA ALA A 130 7.14 -14.18 9.61
C ALA A 130 6.97 -13.46 8.25
N GLY A 131 7.49 -14.04 7.17
CA GLY A 131 7.33 -13.55 5.81
C GLY A 131 8.19 -12.31 5.46
N PRO A 132 8.20 -11.90 4.18
CA PRO A 132 9.08 -10.82 3.70
C PRO A 132 8.84 -9.45 4.34
N MET A 133 7.59 -9.16 4.73
CA MET A 133 7.25 -7.88 5.37
C MET A 133 7.84 -7.78 6.78
N ALA A 134 7.88 -8.88 7.54
CA ALA A 134 8.50 -8.90 8.85
C ALA A 134 10.02 -8.73 8.77
N ALA A 135 10.65 -9.32 7.75
CA ALA A 135 12.06 -9.10 7.45
C ALA A 135 12.34 -7.62 7.15
N TRP A 136 11.47 -6.96 6.38
CA TRP A 136 11.60 -5.54 6.12
C TRP A 136 11.47 -4.70 7.39
N CYS A 137 10.43 -4.94 8.20
CA CYS A 137 10.27 -4.24 9.48
C CYS A 137 11.48 -4.42 10.40
N ALA A 138 12.06 -5.63 10.48
CA ALA A 138 13.24 -5.89 11.30
C ALA A 138 14.47 -5.06 10.87
N VAL A 139 14.69 -4.90 9.56
CA VAL A 139 15.74 -4.03 9.02
C VAL A 139 15.47 -2.57 9.39
N GLN A 140 14.26 -2.09 9.12
CA GLN A 140 13.85 -0.71 9.41
C GLN A 140 14.00 -0.39 10.91
N ASP A 141 13.53 -1.28 11.78
CA ASP A 141 13.55 -1.09 13.23
C ASP A 141 15.00 -0.97 13.74
N TYR A 142 15.90 -1.85 13.27
CA TYR A 142 17.30 -1.81 13.67
C TYR A 142 17.99 -0.50 13.28
N PHE A 143 17.87 -0.08 12.01
CA PHE A 143 18.48 1.18 11.56
C PHE A 143 17.81 2.40 12.21
N SER A 144 16.52 2.34 12.51
CA SER A 144 15.82 3.38 13.28
C SER A 144 16.34 3.49 14.70
N LEU A 145 16.65 2.36 15.36
CA LEU A 145 17.28 2.36 16.69
C LEU A 145 18.66 3.05 16.66
N LEU A 146 19.48 2.79 15.64
CA LEU A 146 20.76 3.45 15.47
C LEU A 146 20.60 4.97 15.30
N MET A 147 19.68 5.41 14.45
CA MET A 147 19.39 6.84 14.26
C MET A 147 18.87 7.49 15.55
N ASN A 148 18.01 6.79 16.30
CA ASN A 148 17.52 7.27 17.60
C ASN A 148 18.63 7.36 18.66
N ALA A 149 19.66 6.51 18.56
CA ALA A 149 20.89 6.61 19.34
C ALA A 149 21.86 7.69 18.83
N GLY A 150 21.45 8.50 17.84
CA GLY A 150 22.23 9.62 17.31
C GLY A 150 23.18 9.26 16.16
N ALA A 151 23.04 8.07 15.56
CA ALA A 151 23.82 7.69 14.39
C ALA A 151 23.36 8.48 13.16
N ARG A 152 24.32 8.83 12.30
CA ARG A 152 24.08 9.20 10.91
C ARG A 152 24.33 7.97 10.03
N LEU A 153 23.34 7.62 9.21
CA LEU A 153 23.45 6.55 8.23
C LEU A 153 23.90 7.10 6.87
N GLU A 154 24.85 6.42 6.25
CA GLU A 154 25.21 6.60 4.85
C GLU A 154 24.27 5.80 3.94
N PRO A 155 24.22 6.07 2.62
CA PRO A 155 23.32 5.37 1.69
C PRO A 155 23.49 3.85 1.64
N ASP A 156 24.66 3.34 2.04
CA ASP A 156 24.98 1.92 2.10
C ASP A 156 24.68 1.27 3.46
N GLY A 157 24.07 2.01 4.39
CA GLY A 157 23.73 1.54 5.73
C GLY A 157 24.87 1.61 6.74
N ARG A 158 26.06 2.11 6.38
CA ARG A 158 27.11 2.37 7.39
C ARG A 158 26.67 3.47 8.35
N ALA A 159 26.99 3.28 9.62
CA ALA A 159 26.63 4.20 10.69
C ALA A 159 27.86 4.96 11.19
N SER A 160 27.69 6.25 11.46
CA SER A 160 28.71 7.08 12.10
C SER A 160 28.08 7.94 13.19
N TRP A 161 28.85 8.28 14.22
CA TRP A 161 28.41 9.21 15.25
C TRP A 161 29.22 10.49 15.22
N PRO A 162 28.63 11.60 14.72
CA PRO A 162 29.31 12.90 14.69
C PRO A 162 29.73 13.40 16.08
N CYS A 163 29.05 12.96 17.14
CA CYS A 163 29.28 13.39 18.51
C CYS A 163 29.95 12.32 19.40
N GLY A 164 30.51 11.28 18.79
CA GLY A 164 31.12 10.16 19.50
C GLY A 164 30.15 8.99 19.72
N VAL A 165 30.70 7.78 19.78
CA VAL A 165 29.92 6.53 19.86
C VAL A 165 29.27 6.41 21.25
N PRO A 166 27.93 6.23 21.33
CA PRO A 166 27.23 5.96 22.58
C PRO A 166 27.73 4.68 23.26
N ALA A 167 27.62 4.62 24.59
CA ALA A 167 27.98 3.42 25.36
C ALA A 167 26.98 2.27 25.17
N ASP A 168 25.69 2.59 25.05
CA ASP A 168 24.60 1.61 24.96
C ASP A 168 24.07 1.55 23.52
N LEU A 169 24.74 0.76 22.68
CA LEU A 169 24.32 0.50 21.31
C LEU A 169 23.40 -0.72 21.23
N PRO A 170 22.45 -0.74 20.27
CA PRO A 170 21.70 -1.96 19.99
C PRO A 170 22.67 -3.06 19.54
N VAL A 171 22.38 -4.29 19.95
CA VAL A 171 23.17 -5.46 19.56
C VAL A 171 23.06 -5.63 18.05
N THR A 172 24.21 -5.79 17.39
CA THR A 172 24.24 -6.05 15.95
C THR A 172 23.57 -7.39 15.65
N PRO A 173 22.54 -7.40 14.78
CA PRO A 173 21.81 -8.61 14.45
C PRO A 173 22.65 -9.55 13.58
N GLU A 174 22.39 -10.85 13.69
CA GLU A 174 23.14 -11.92 13.00
C GLU A 174 23.08 -11.86 11.47
N TRP A 175 22.10 -11.13 10.92
CA TRP A 175 21.98 -10.94 9.47
C TRP A 175 22.95 -9.87 8.91
N LEU A 176 23.63 -9.10 9.76
CA LEU A 176 24.73 -8.23 9.36
C LEU A 176 26.09 -8.93 9.50
N PRO A 177 27.03 -8.70 8.57
CA PRO A 177 28.35 -9.32 8.61
C PRO A 177 29.24 -8.76 9.74
N CYS A 178 29.01 -7.51 10.16
CA CYS A 178 29.71 -6.83 11.25
C CYS A 178 28.91 -5.59 11.70
N ASP A 179 29.38 -4.90 12.74
CA ASP A 179 28.73 -3.68 13.19
C ASP A 179 28.82 -2.59 12.10
N PRO A 180 27.72 -1.90 11.74
CA PRO A 180 27.68 -0.87 10.70
C PRO A 180 28.65 0.31 10.88
N TRP A 181 29.18 0.49 12.09
CA TRP A 181 30.14 1.55 12.45
C TRP A 181 31.59 1.06 12.56
N SER A 182 31.82 -0.24 12.38
CA SER A 182 33.12 -0.90 12.49
C SER A 182 33.62 -1.47 11.15
N VAL A 183 32.98 -1.09 10.04
CA VAL A 183 33.25 -1.65 8.72
C VAL A 183 34.66 -1.30 8.24
N GLU A 184 35.56 -2.29 8.22
CA GLU A 184 36.93 -2.15 7.71
C GLU A 184 37.02 -2.35 6.19
N ASP A 185 36.30 -3.35 5.66
CA ASP A 185 36.19 -3.59 4.21
C ASP A 185 34.90 -3.01 3.65
N GLY A 186 34.97 -1.75 3.22
CA GLY A 186 33.84 -1.06 2.61
C GLY A 186 33.37 -1.68 1.28
N ALA A 187 34.23 -2.37 0.54
CA ALA A 187 33.87 -2.98 -0.74
C ALA A 187 33.15 -4.34 -0.54
N ALA A 188 33.51 -5.09 0.50
CA ALA A 188 32.72 -6.23 0.93
C ALA A 188 31.35 -5.78 1.46
N TRP A 189 31.32 -4.77 2.32
CA TRP A 189 30.08 -4.20 2.84
C TRP A 189 29.13 -3.72 1.73
N GLU A 190 29.63 -2.95 0.76
CA GLU A 190 28.80 -2.45 -0.34
C GLU A 190 28.16 -3.60 -1.12
N ARG A 191 28.90 -4.69 -1.36
CA ARG A 191 28.38 -5.86 -2.09
C ARG A 191 27.38 -6.68 -1.29
N GLU A 192 27.57 -6.79 0.03
CA GLU A 192 26.78 -7.67 0.88
C GLU A 192 25.56 -6.99 1.52
N VAL A 193 25.64 -5.69 1.76
CA VAL A 193 24.64 -4.89 2.49
C VAL A 193 24.30 -3.61 1.73
N GLY A 194 25.31 -2.84 1.29
CA GLY A 194 25.09 -1.51 0.72
C GLY A 194 24.19 -1.48 -0.51
N GLN A 195 24.42 -2.39 -1.46
CA GLN A 195 23.57 -2.55 -2.65
C GLN A 195 22.15 -2.95 -2.31
N ALA A 196 21.93 -3.72 -1.24
CA ALA A 196 20.59 -4.09 -0.81
C ALA A 196 19.88 -2.90 -0.12
N ILE A 197 20.56 -2.21 0.80
CA ILE A 197 20.00 -1.06 1.54
C ILE A 197 19.58 0.08 0.62
N GLN A 198 20.35 0.36 -0.44
CA GLN A 198 20.00 1.41 -1.41
C GLN A 198 18.67 1.15 -2.17
N TRP A 199 18.19 -0.10 -2.17
CA TRP A 199 17.00 -0.54 -2.89
C TRP A 199 15.79 -0.82 -1.98
N LEU A 200 15.96 -0.72 -0.65
CA LEU A 200 14.91 -0.86 0.35
C LEU A 200 14.32 0.50 0.74
#